data_AF-A0AAJ0R061-F1
#
_entry.id   AF-A0AAJ0R061-F1
#
_cell.length_a   1.000
_cell.length_b   1.000
_cell.length_c   1.000
_cell.angle_alpha   90.00
_cell.angle_beta   90.00
_cell.angle_gamma   90.00
#
_symmetry.space_group_name_H-M   'P 1'
#
loop_
_entity.id
_entity.type
_entity.pdbx_description
1 polymer ?
#
loop_
_entity_poly.entity_id
_entity_poly.type
_entity_poly.pdbx_seq_one_letter_code
_entity_poly.pdbx_strand_id
1 'polypeptide(L)'
;MNRLLVTSLVFVCSYSLAHEPYVAPLAYKTEQTQVPVVAGYAEEALNSEYALKDAKLTVITPKHDPKVINAEALHKSVTVFDVALPEDGTYILQTQASYPLKYVYDQKEWHLFFDLPADKAPPKKERDYLIPADLKTKKIKTELCTRQISQNPYPIRVLPS
;
A
#
# COMPACT_ATOMS: atom_id res chain seq x y z
N MET A 1 45.49 20.21 6.44
CA MET A 1 44.13 20.34 7.03
C MET A 1 43.17 20.77 5.91
N ASN A 2 41.98 20.20 5.81
CA ASN A 2 40.85 20.57 4.90
C ASN A 2 40.65 19.85 3.56
N ARG A 3 41.31 18.72 3.24
CA ARG A 3 40.97 17.95 2.02
C ARG A 3 40.33 16.58 2.24
N LEU A 4 40.21 16.13 3.49
CA LEU A 4 39.67 14.81 3.83
C LEU A 4 38.23 14.82 4.37
N LEU A 5 37.59 16.00 4.45
CA LEU A 5 36.25 16.14 5.05
C LEU A 5 35.09 16.13 4.04
N VAL A 6 35.37 16.16 2.73
CA VAL A 6 34.32 16.35 1.70
C VAL A 6 33.84 15.03 1.08
N THR A 7 34.54 13.91 1.29
CA THR A 7 34.25 12.63 0.60
C THR A 7 33.36 11.66 1.37
N SER A 8 32.90 11.97 2.58
CA SER A 8 32.13 11.02 3.41
C SER A 8 30.60 11.18 3.37
N LEU A 9 30.05 12.09 2.56
CA LEU A 9 28.61 12.35 2.49
C LEU A 9 27.93 11.68 1.29
N VAL A 10 28.46 10.56 0.81
CA VAL A 10 27.64 9.62 0.04
C VAL A 10 26.82 8.84 1.08
N PHE A 11 25.77 9.52 1.56
CA PHE A 11 24.72 8.90 2.35
C PHE A 11 24.23 7.69 1.57
N VAL A 12 24.40 6.53 2.20
CA VAL A 12 23.85 5.26 1.75
C VAL A 12 22.34 5.44 1.68
N CYS A 13 21.82 5.77 0.50
CA CYS A 13 20.41 5.56 0.18
C CYS A 13 20.23 4.05 0.11
N SER A 14 20.08 3.41 1.27
CA SER A 14 19.52 2.08 1.34
C SER A 14 18.12 2.20 0.75
N TYR A 15 17.95 1.77 -0.50
CA TYR A 15 16.64 1.56 -1.08
C TYR A 15 15.94 0.56 -0.18
N SER A 16 15.06 1.05 0.70
CA SER A 16 14.19 0.19 1.45
C SER A 16 13.12 -0.23 0.45
N LEU A 17 13.40 -1.34 -0.22
CA LEU A 17 12.46 -2.09 -1.04
C LEU A 17 11.37 -2.59 -0.09
N ALA A 18 10.34 -1.77 0.07
CA ALA A 18 9.16 -2.11 0.82
C ALA A 18 8.04 -2.16 -0.19
N HIS A 19 7.62 -3.36 -0.58
CA HIS A 19 6.52 -3.65 -1.50
C HIS A 19 5.51 -2.50 -1.58
N GLU A 20 5.65 -1.65 -2.60
CA GLU A 20 4.85 -0.44 -2.67
C GLU A 20 3.45 -0.82 -3.18
N PRO A 21 2.37 -0.31 -2.56
CA PRO A 21 1.07 -0.43 -3.18
C PRO A 21 1.12 0.30 -4.53
N TYR A 22 0.44 -0.22 -5.54
CA TYR A 22 0.26 0.47 -6.81
C TYR A 22 -1.18 0.34 -7.30
N VAL A 23 -1.57 1.21 -8.23
CA VAL A 23 -2.80 1.10 -8.99
C VAL A 23 -2.51 1.45 -10.45
N ALA A 24 -3.04 0.68 -11.39
CA ALA A 24 -2.81 0.91 -12.80
C ALA A 24 -4.01 0.48 -13.64
N PRO A 25 -4.48 1.32 -14.57
CA PRO A 25 -5.43 0.89 -15.59
C PRO A 25 -4.73 -0.03 -16.59
N LEU A 26 -5.46 -1.00 -17.17
CA LEU A 26 -4.92 -1.78 -18.30
C LEU A 26 -4.75 -0.91 -19.55
N ALA A 27 -5.52 0.18 -19.66
CA ALA A 27 -5.40 1.15 -20.75
C ALA A 27 -5.38 2.58 -20.22
N TYR A 28 -4.28 3.30 -20.47
CA TYR A 28 -4.14 4.72 -20.14
C TYR A 28 -4.80 5.64 -21.17
N LYS A 29 -5.14 5.10 -22.35
CA LYS A 29 -5.92 5.74 -23.40
C LYS A 29 -6.95 4.75 -23.94
N THR A 30 -8.21 5.14 -24.06
CA THR A 30 -9.27 4.26 -24.56
C THR A 30 -10.42 5.06 -25.18
N GLU A 31 -11.17 4.43 -26.10
CA GLU A 31 -12.48 4.90 -26.59
C GLU A 31 -13.63 4.14 -25.90
N GLN A 32 -13.29 3.18 -25.03
CA GLN A 32 -14.26 2.37 -24.30
C GLN A 32 -14.79 3.11 -23.07
N THR A 33 -16.06 2.88 -22.76
CA THR A 33 -16.72 3.43 -21.57
C THR A 33 -16.47 2.62 -20.30
N GLN A 34 -15.55 1.66 -20.35
CA GLN A 34 -15.22 0.77 -19.26
C GLN A 34 -13.75 0.36 -19.37
N VAL A 35 -13.04 0.36 -18.24
CA VAL A 35 -11.66 -0.12 -18.18
C VAL A 35 -11.42 -0.91 -16.89
N PRO A 36 -10.76 -2.07 -16.97
CA PRO A 36 -10.25 -2.74 -15.80
C PRO A 36 -9.06 -1.97 -15.21
N VAL A 37 -9.07 -1.83 -13.89
CA VAL A 37 -7.98 -1.23 -13.12
C VAL A 37 -7.48 -2.27 -12.11
N VAL A 38 -6.18 -2.49 -12.09
CA VAL A 38 -5.53 -3.43 -11.17
C VAL A 38 -4.80 -2.69 -10.07
N ALA A 39 -4.76 -3.27 -8.89
CA ALA A 39 -3.99 -2.77 -7.77
C ALA A 39 -3.36 -3.91 -6.98
N GLY A 40 -2.20 -3.68 -6.41
CA GLY A 40 -1.49 -4.69 -5.63
C GLY A 40 -0.23 -4.14 -4.99
N TYR A 41 0.49 -5.02 -4.31
CA TYR A 41 1.83 -4.80 -3.82
C TYR A 41 2.82 -5.39 -4.80
N ALA A 42 3.83 -4.64 -5.18
CA ALA A 42 4.88 -5.10 -6.07
C ALA A 42 6.23 -4.48 -5.71
N GLU A 43 7.31 -5.24 -5.86
CA GLU A 43 8.67 -4.67 -5.88
C GLU A 43 9.03 -4.10 -7.25
N GLU A 44 8.53 -4.73 -8.31
CA GLU A 44 8.72 -4.29 -9.70
C GLU A 44 7.44 -3.66 -10.24
N ALA A 45 7.57 -2.60 -11.04
CA ALA A 45 6.41 -1.90 -11.58
C ALA A 45 5.45 -2.85 -12.32
N LEU A 46 4.18 -2.84 -11.90
CA LEU A 46 3.09 -3.63 -12.49
C LEU A 46 3.23 -5.16 -12.35
N ASN A 47 4.16 -5.64 -11.52
CA ASN A 47 4.36 -7.06 -11.24
C ASN A 47 3.75 -7.44 -9.88
N SER A 48 2.42 -7.54 -9.84
CA SER A 48 1.67 -7.76 -8.60
C SER A 48 2.03 -9.07 -7.88
N GLU A 49 2.46 -8.98 -6.63
CA GLU A 49 2.77 -10.12 -5.77
C GLU A 49 1.63 -10.43 -4.79
N TYR A 50 1.01 -9.38 -4.24
CA TYR A 50 -0.08 -9.50 -3.27
C TYR A 50 -1.21 -8.51 -3.56
N ALA A 51 -2.44 -8.93 -3.34
CA ALA A 51 -3.59 -8.05 -3.48
C ALA A 51 -3.67 -6.98 -2.37
N LEU A 52 -4.17 -5.79 -2.72
CA LEU A 52 -4.55 -4.77 -1.73
C LEU A 52 -5.86 -5.18 -1.06
N LYS A 53 -5.79 -5.52 0.24
CA LYS A 53 -6.98 -5.85 1.04
C LYS A 53 -7.81 -4.60 1.32
N ASP A 54 -9.13 -4.76 1.26
CA ASP A 54 -10.12 -3.71 1.55
C ASP A 54 -9.89 -2.40 0.75
N ALA A 55 -9.27 -2.53 -0.43
CA ALA A 55 -8.90 -1.38 -1.25
C ALA A 55 -10.12 -0.69 -1.84
N LYS A 56 -10.07 0.63 -1.81
CA LYS A 56 -11.05 1.51 -2.45
C LYS A 56 -10.35 2.33 -3.52
N LEU A 57 -11.03 2.48 -4.66
CA LEU A 57 -10.55 3.30 -5.76
C LEU A 57 -11.37 4.58 -5.81
N THR A 58 -10.71 5.73 -5.66
CA THR A 58 -11.29 7.03 -5.95
C THR A 58 -11.04 7.36 -7.41
N VAL A 59 -12.11 7.61 -8.16
CA VAL A 59 -12.11 8.02 -9.56
C VAL A 59 -12.62 9.45 -9.63
N ILE A 60 -11.76 10.37 -10.00
CA ILE A 60 -12.11 11.77 -10.23
C ILE A 60 -12.42 11.91 -11.72
N THR A 61 -13.64 12.33 -12.03
CA THR A 61 -14.10 12.52 -13.42
C THR A 61 -13.44 13.74 -14.09
N PRO A 62 -13.56 13.89 -15.42
CA PRO A 62 -13.10 15.09 -16.12
C PRO A 62 -13.74 16.39 -15.61
N LYS A 63 -14.91 16.30 -14.96
CA LYS A 63 -15.62 17.41 -14.32
C LYS A 63 -15.22 17.65 -12.86
N HIS A 64 -14.17 16.98 -12.39
CA HIS A 64 -13.68 17.02 -11.00
C HIS A 64 -14.68 16.52 -9.94
N ASP A 65 -15.56 15.58 -10.31
CA ASP A 65 -16.46 14.90 -9.38
C ASP A 65 -15.86 13.56 -8.93
N PRO A 66 -15.46 13.39 -7.66
CA PRO A 66 -14.86 12.15 -7.15
C PRO A 66 -15.91 11.09 -6.81
N LYS A 67 -15.66 9.85 -7.25
CA LYS A 67 -16.48 8.67 -6.94
C LYS A 67 -15.63 7.57 -6.35
N VAL A 68 -16.15 6.87 -5.36
CA VAL A 68 -15.47 5.73 -4.74
C VAL A 68 -16.04 4.43 -5.30
N ILE A 69 -15.16 3.58 -5.81
CA ILE A 69 -15.45 2.27 -6.39
C ILE A 69 -14.83 1.20 -5.48
N ASN A 70 -15.61 0.16 -5.17
CA ASN A 70 -15.12 -1.01 -4.44
C ASN A 70 -14.46 -1.99 -5.39
N ALA A 71 -13.58 -2.85 -4.88
CA ALA A 71 -13.01 -3.91 -5.68
C ALA A 71 -14.11 -4.86 -6.20
N GLU A 72 -14.04 -5.17 -7.49
CA GLU A 72 -14.91 -6.14 -8.15
C GLU A 72 -14.43 -7.56 -7.81
N ALA A 73 -13.11 -7.78 -7.79
CA ALA A 73 -12.51 -9.05 -7.44
C ALA A 73 -11.25 -8.88 -6.57
N LEU A 74 -11.07 -9.82 -5.65
CA LEU A 74 -9.89 -9.94 -4.81
C LEU A 74 -9.25 -11.32 -5.06
N HIS A 75 -8.16 -11.34 -5.83
CA HIS A 75 -7.34 -12.54 -6.01
C HIS A 75 -6.21 -12.57 -4.97
N LYS A 76 -5.39 -13.63 -4.99
CA LYS A 76 -4.26 -13.73 -4.06
C LYS A 76 -3.19 -12.68 -4.36
N SER A 77 -2.89 -12.48 -5.63
CA SER A 77 -1.82 -11.61 -6.10
C SER A 77 -2.28 -10.23 -6.53
N VAL A 78 -3.57 -10.00 -6.81
CA VAL A 78 -4.06 -8.75 -7.39
C VAL A 78 -5.49 -8.42 -6.97
N THR A 79 -5.77 -7.13 -6.81
CA THR A 79 -7.12 -6.56 -6.65
C THR A 79 -7.55 -5.95 -7.98
N VAL A 80 -8.79 -6.23 -8.40
CA VAL A 80 -9.33 -5.74 -9.68
C VAL A 80 -10.54 -4.86 -9.40
N PHE A 81 -10.58 -3.71 -10.06
CA PHE A 81 -11.71 -2.79 -10.12
C PHE A 81 -12.25 -2.73 -11.54
N ASP A 82 -13.56 -2.66 -11.64
CA ASP A 82 -14.24 -2.39 -12.89
C ASP A 82 -14.68 -0.92 -12.92
N VAL A 83 -14.08 -0.11 -13.80
CA VAL A 83 -14.24 1.34 -13.79
C VAL A 83 -15.01 1.81 -15.01
N ALA A 84 -16.19 2.39 -14.77
CA ALA A 84 -16.98 3.06 -15.79
C ALA A 84 -16.40 4.46 -16.13
N LEU A 85 -16.24 4.72 -17.41
CA LEU A 85 -15.70 5.96 -18.00
C LEU A 85 -16.69 6.56 -19.02
N PRO A 86 -17.87 7.06 -18.59
CA PRO A 86 -18.94 7.45 -19.50
C PRO A 86 -18.74 8.80 -20.21
N GLU A 87 -17.72 9.59 -19.86
CA GLU A 87 -17.50 10.94 -20.38
C GLU A 87 -16.14 11.01 -21.08
N ASP A 88 -16.06 11.76 -22.18
CA ASP A 88 -14.77 12.07 -22.80
C ASP A 88 -13.94 12.97 -21.88
N GLY A 89 -12.63 12.71 -21.81
CA GLY A 89 -11.71 13.53 -21.03
C GLY A 89 -10.70 12.75 -20.22
N THR A 90 -10.10 13.41 -19.24
CA THR A 90 -9.08 12.79 -18.37
C THR A 90 -9.67 12.48 -17.00
N TYR A 91 -9.64 11.21 -16.64
CA TYR A 91 -9.97 10.71 -15.30
C TYR A 91 -8.71 10.61 -14.47
N ILE A 92 -8.83 10.81 -13.16
CA ILE A 92 -7.73 10.58 -12.21
C ILE A 92 -8.11 9.43 -11.29
N LEU A 93 -7.26 8.42 -11.24
CA LEU A 93 -7.39 7.28 -10.37
C LEU A 93 -6.48 7.41 -9.15
N GLN A 94 -7.03 7.17 -7.96
CA GLN A 94 -6.29 7.16 -6.71
C GLN A 94 -6.76 6.01 -5.84
N THR A 95 -5.84 5.33 -5.16
CA THR A 95 -6.20 4.34 -4.14
C THR A 95 -5.49 4.66 -2.83
N GLN A 96 -6.09 4.18 -1.75
CA GLN A 96 -5.47 4.21 -0.42
C GLN A 96 -5.40 2.79 0.10
N ALA A 97 -4.20 2.36 0.46
CA ALA A 97 -3.99 1.14 1.20
C ALA A 97 -4.11 1.44 2.70
N SER A 98 -4.95 0.67 3.39
CA SER A 98 -5.14 0.78 4.83
C SER A 98 -4.66 -0.49 5.50
N TYR A 99 -3.85 -0.36 6.54
CA TYR A 99 -3.35 -1.49 7.32
C TYR A 99 -3.68 -1.31 8.79
N PRO A 100 -4.46 -2.23 9.38
CA PRO A 100 -4.62 -2.26 10.83
C PRO A 100 -3.33 -2.80 11.44
N LEU A 101 -2.60 -1.93 12.12
CA LEU A 101 -1.44 -2.29 12.92
C LEU A 101 -1.88 -2.44 14.37
N LYS A 102 -1.51 -3.56 15.00
CA LYS A 102 -1.68 -3.74 16.44
C LYS A 102 -0.42 -3.28 17.14
N TYR A 103 -0.58 -2.56 18.24
CA TYR A 103 0.51 -2.17 19.12
C TYR A 103 0.26 -2.69 20.53
N VAL A 104 1.33 -3.07 21.23
CA VAL A 104 1.31 -3.44 22.64
C VAL A 104 2.22 -2.49 23.40
N TYR A 105 1.79 -2.08 24.59
CA TYR A 105 2.61 -1.30 25.50
C TYR A 105 3.36 -2.24 26.44
N ASP A 106 4.69 -2.32 26.31
CA ASP A 106 5.56 -3.13 27.16
C ASP A 106 6.78 -2.30 27.58
N GLN A 107 7.27 -2.49 28.80
CA GLN A 107 8.47 -1.78 29.31
C GLN A 107 8.47 -0.24 29.15
N LYS A 108 7.28 0.37 29.19
CA LYS A 108 7.02 1.80 28.96
C LYS A 108 7.17 2.29 27.52
N GLU A 109 7.29 1.39 26.56
CA GLU A 109 7.41 1.69 25.13
C GLU A 109 6.28 1.03 24.33
N TRP A 110 5.93 1.64 23.19
CA TRP A 110 4.98 1.07 22.24
C TRP A 110 5.73 0.23 21.22
N HIS A 111 5.34 -1.03 21.11
CA HIS A 111 5.90 -1.94 20.12
C HIS A 111 4.82 -2.43 19.18
N LEU A 112 5.18 -2.59 17.90
CA LEU A 112 4.34 -3.27 16.94
C LEU A 112 4.10 -4.71 17.44
N PHE A 113 2.86 -5.18 17.36
CA PHE A 113 2.45 -6.48 17.88
C PHE A 113 1.92 -7.37 16.77
N PHE A 114 2.52 -8.55 16.62
CA PHE A 114 2.02 -9.59 15.73
C PHE A 114 1.59 -10.80 16.52
N ASP A 115 0.37 -11.27 16.27
CA ASP A 115 -0.16 -12.48 16.86
C ASP A 115 0.38 -13.72 16.12
N LEU A 116 1.66 -14.00 16.35
CA LEU A 116 2.39 -15.09 15.73
C LEU A 116 2.91 -16.04 16.81
N PRO A 117 2.85 -17.36 16.59
CA PRO A 117 3.47 -18.32 17.48
C PRO A 117 5.00 -18.24 17.35
N ALA A 118 5.72 -18.61 18.43
CA ALA A 118 7.16 -18.41 18.54
C ALA A 118 7.99 -19.18 17.49
N ASP A 119 7.47 -20.28 16.97
CA ASP A 119 8.10 -21.10 15.92
C ASP A 119 8.00 -20.48 14.52
N LYS A 120 7.12 -19.49 14.32
CA LYS A 120 6.89 -18.80 13.04
C LYS A 120 7.54 -17.44 12.95
N ALA A 121 8.28 -17.03 13.97
CA ALA A 121 8.86 -15.71 14.03
C ALA A 121 10.38 -15.78 14.25
N PRO A 122 11.17 -14.90 13.61
CA PRO A 122 12.60 -14.80 13.86
C PRO A 122 12.92 -14.53 15.34
N PRO A 123 14.17 -14.80 15.78
CA PRO A 123 14.61 -14.48 17.13
C PRO A 123 14.33 -13.03 17.51
N LYS A 124 13.98 -12.77 18.77
CA LYS A 124 13.62 -11.42 19.25
C LYS A 124 14.66 -10.34 18.94
N LYS A 125 15.95 -10.70 18.90
CA LYS A 125 17.04 -9.76 18.60
C LYS A 125 17.12 -9.32 17.14
N GLU A 126 16.42 -10.01 16.24
CA GLU A 126 16.45 -9.77 14.79
C GLU A 126 15.17 -9.09 14.29
N ARG A 127 14.29 -8.64 15.21
CA ARG A 127 12.99 -8.04 14.88
C ARG A 127 12.66 -6.84 15.76
N ASP A 128 11.94 -5.88 15.18
CA ASP A 128 11.49 -4.66 15.86
C ASP A 128 10.03 -4.72 16.36
N TYR A 129 9.46 -5.93 16.40
CA TYR A 129 8.10 -6.18 16.85
C TYR A 129 8.06 -7.25 17.96
N LEU A 130 6.97 -7.26 18.71
CA LEU A 130 6.71 -8.24 19.77
C LEU A 130 5.63 -9.25 19.33
N ILE A 131 5.76 -10.47 19.84
CA ILE A 131 4.75 -11.53 19.72
C ILE A 131 4.28 -11.97 21.11
N PRO A 132 3.19 -12.77 21.25
CA PRO A 132 2.73 -13.22 22.55
C PRO A 132 3.80 -13.82 23.46
N ALA A 133 4.74 -14.59 22.91
CA ALA A 133 5.81 -15.24 23.68
C ALA A 133 6.84 -14.27 24.27
N ASP A 134 6.94 -13.04 23.74
CA ASP A 134 7.87 -12.03 24.26
C ASP A 134 7.33 -11.32 25.51
N LEU A 135 6.02 -11.42 25.74
CA LEU A 135 5.31 -10.71 26.79
C LEU A 135 5.17 -11.60 28.03
N LYS A 136 5.46 -11.02 29.20
CA LYS A 136 5.36 -11.74 30.48
C LYS A 136 3.89 -11.97 30.91
N THR A 137 2.96 -11.24 30.32
CA THR A 137 1.54 -11.23 30.71
C THR A 137 0.71 -12.11 29.78
N LYS A 138 -0.18 -12.93 30.35
CA LYS A 138 -1.09 -13.79 29.57
C LYS A 138 -2.31 -13.04 29.00
N LYS A 139 -2.65 -11.89 29.56
CA LYS A 139 -3.74 -11.01 29.07
C LYS A 139 -3.14 -9.82 28.31
N ILE A 140 -2.85 -10.05 27.04
CA ILE A 140 -2.25 -9.04 26.16
C ILE A 140 -3.34 -8.02 25.78
N LYS A 141 -3.10 -6.74 26.06
CA LYS A 141 -3.93 -5.63 25.57
C LYS A 141 -3.24 -5.00 24.38
N THR A 142 -3.97 -4.87 23.28
CA THR A 142 -3.47 -4.26 22.05
C THR A 142 -4.31 -3.06 21.67
N GLU A 143 -3.66 -2.00 21.21
CA GLU A 143 -4.31 -0.86 20.55
C GLU A 143 -4.24 -1.05 19.03
N LEU A 144 -5.35 -0.76 18.35
CA LEU A 144 -5.40 -0.77 16.89
C LEU A 144 -5.11 0.63 16.36
N CYS A 145 -4.11 0.73 15.50
CA CYS A 145 -3.80 1.95 14.78
C CYS A 145 -3.89 1.68 13.27
N THR A 146 -4.63 2.51 12.55
CA THR A 146 -4.79 2.36 11.11
C THR A 146 -3.73 3.18 10.41
N ARG A 147 -2.79 2.52 9.73
CA ARG A 147 -1.85 3.21 8.83
C ARG A 147 -2.49 3.35 7.46
N GLN A 148 -2.53 4.56 6.94
CA GLN A 148 -2.98 4.85 5.58
C GLN A 148 -1.78 5.21 4.69
N ILE A 149 -1.73 4.61 3.50
CA ILE A 149 -0.78 4.96 2.44
C ILE A 149 -1.58 5.40 1.23
N SER A 150 -1.43 6.67 0.83
CA SER A 150 -2.03 7.21 -0.38
C SER A 150 -1.10 7.00 -1.56
N GLN A 151 -1.65 6.51 -2.67
CA GLN A 151 -0.90 6.34 -3.91
C GLN A 151 -0.92 7.59 -4.78
N ASN A 152 0.14 7.76 -5.58
CA ASN A 152 0.19 8.82 -6.57
C ASN A 152 -0.97 8.67 -7.57
N PRO A 153 -1.60 9.77 -8.01
CA PRO A 153 -2.68 9.72 -8.98
C PRO A 153 -2.22 9.22 -10.36
N TYR A 154 -3.02 8.35 -10.97
CA TYR A 154 -2.80 7.88 -12.34
C TYR A 154 -3.87 8.43 -13.29
N PRO A 155 -3.48 9.11 -14.39
CA PRO A 155 -4.44 9.62 -15.35
C PRO A 155 -4.86 8.54 -16.37
N ILE A 156 -6.15 8.47 -16.69
CA ILE A 156 -6.66 7.78 -17.89
C ILE A 156 -7.27 8.83 -18.81
N ARG A 157 -6.99 8.76 -20.11
CA ARG A 157 -7.63 9.61 -21.12
C ARG A 157 -8.63 8.82 -21.95
N VAL A 158 -9.89 9.22 -21.90
CA VAL A 158 -10.94 8.77 -22.82
C VAL A 158 -10.90 9.67 -24.05
N LEU A 159 -10.82 9.07 -25.23
CA LEU A 159 -10.86 9.77 -26.51
C LEU A 159 -12.31 9.85 -27.00
N PRO A 160 -12.69 10.96 -27.66
CA PRO A 160 -14.00 11.05 -28.30
C PRO A 160 -14.12 9.96 -29.37
N SER A 161 -15.25 9.26 -29.36
CA SER A 161 -15.65 8.27 -30.36
C SER A 161 -15.95 8.88 -31.72
#